data_AF-A0A960JAQ7-F1
#
_entry.id   AF-A0A960JAQ7-F1
#
_cell.length_a   1.000
_cell.length_b   1.000
_cell.length_c   1.000
_cell.angle_alpha   90.00
_cell.angle_beta   90.00
_cell.angle_gamma   90.00
#
_symmetry.space_group_name_H-M   'P 1'
#
loop_
_entity.id
_entity.type
_entity.pdbx_description
1 polymer ?
#
loop_
_entity_poly.entity_id
_entity_poly.type
_entity_poly.pdbx_seq_one_letter_code
_entity_poly.pdbx_strand_id
1 'polypeptide(L)'
;MHYSLGLVSSRFDQALVWASELHREQTRKGGRTPYIAHLLAVTALVLEGGGDEDEAIAAVLHDAVEDQGGARTRAQIVERFG
;
A
#
# COMPACT_ATOMS: atom_id res chain seq x y z
N MET A 1 8.77 -15.85 26.82
CA MET A 1 9.43 -14.71 26.13
C MET A 1 8.56 -14.37 24.93
N HIS A 2 7.85 -13.24 24.97
CA HIS A 2 7.13 -12.73 23.80
C HIS A 2 8.16 -12.18 22.83
N TYR A 3 8.39 -12.88 21.71
CA TYR A 3 8.99 -12.22 20.56
C TYR A 3 7.93 -11.29 20.01
N SER A 4 8.08 -9.98 20.24
CA SER A 4 7.44 -9.00 19.37
C SER A 4 8.20 -9.07 18.04
N LEU A 5 7.80 -9.98 17.17
CA LEU A 5 8.00 -9.81 15.73
C LEU A 5 7.43 -8.41 15.42
N GLY A 6 8.16 -7.60 14.66
CA GLY A 6 7.67 -6.28 14.26
C GLY A 6 6.24 -6.42 13.70
N LEU A 7 5.34 -5.51 14.07
CA LEU A 7 3.94 -5.53 13.65
C LEU A 7 3.77 -5.55 12.13
N VAL A 8 4.80 -5.12 11.40
CA VAL A 8 4.95 -5.22 9.94
C VAL A 8 6.33 -5.80 9.61
N SER A 9 6.37 -6.65 8.59
CA SER A 9 7.56 -7.35 8.08
C SER A 9 8.06 -6.73 6.76
N SER A 10 9.07 -7.35 6.16
CA SER A 10 9.58 -6.95 4.83
C SER A 10 8.55 -7.10 3.71
N ARG A 11 7.42 -7.80 3.92
CA ARG A 11 6.30 -7.81 2.96
C ARG A 11 5.67 -6.42 2.83
N PHE A 12 5.47 -5.74 3.95
CA PHE A 12 4.93 -4.38 3.95
C PHE A 12 5.91 -3.39 3.28
N ASP A 13 7.21 -3.50 3.55
CA ASP A 13 8.22 -2.66 2.87
C ASP A 13 8.15 -2.81 1.34
N GLN A 14 7.99 -4.04 0.85
CA GLN A 14 7.85 -4.31 -0.59
C GLN A 14 6.58 -3.70 -1.16
N ALA A 15 5.45 -3.79 -0.45
CA ALA A 15 4.20 -3.17 -0.86
C ALA A 15 4.34 -1.64 -0.92
N LEU A 16 4.99 -1.03 0.08
CA LEU A 16 5.21 0.41 0.14
C LEU A 16 6.09 0.91 -1.01
N VAL A 17 7.22 0.24 -1.27
CA VAL A 17 8.10 0.59 -2.39
C VAL A 17 7.36 0.47 -3.71
N TRP A 18 6.60 -0.61 -3.88
CA TRP A 18 5.88 -0.84 -5.13
C TRP A 18 4.74 0.16 -5.33
N ALA A 19 3.98 0.51 -4.28
CA ALA A 19 2.99 1.59 -4.33
C ALA A 19 3.63 2.94 -4.74
N SER A 20 4.79 3.26 -4.17
CA SER A 20 5.55 4.46 -4.52
C SER A 20 6.02 4.46 -5.99
N GLU A 21 6.40 3.29 -6.52
CA GLU A 21 6.76 3.12 -7.93
C GLU A 21 5.58 3.28 -8.87
N LEU A 22 4.46 2.58 -8.59
CA LEU A 22 3.25 2.64 -9.41
C LEU A 22 2.70 4.07 -9.49
N HIS A 23 2.62 4.76 -8.34
CA HIS A 23 2.00 6.07 -8.25
C HIS A 23 3.00 7.24 -8.35
N ARG A 24 4.25 6.98 -8.78
CA ARG A 24 5.37 7.97 -8.77
C ARG A 24 5.04 9.27 -9.49
N GLU A 25 4.31 9.17 -10.59
CA GLU A 25 3.96 10.32 -11.45
C GLU A 25 2.52 10.80 -11.22
N GLN A 26 1.77 10.17 -10.31
CA GLN A 26 0.38 10.51 -10.04
C GLN A 26 0.28 11.61 -8.97
N THR A 27 -0.61 12.56 -9.19
CA THR A 27 -1.02 13.56 -8.20
C THR A 27 -2.49 13.40 -7.84
N ARG A 28 -2.89 13.91 -6.68
CA ARG A 28 -4.31 13.99 -6.30
C ARG A 28 -5.08 14.92 -7.24
N LYS A 29 -6.36 14.60 -7.46
CA LYS A 29 -7.27 15.44 -8.25
C LYS A 29 -7.31 16.86 -7.67
N GLY A 30 -7.20 17.86 -8.53
CA GLY A 30 -7.30 19.28 -8.14
C GLY A 30 -6.03 19.88 -7.50
N GLY A 31 -4.88 19.21 -7.55
CA GLY A 31 -3.64 19.76 -7.00
C GLY A 31 -2.36 19.05 -7.42
N ARG A 32 -1.25 19.48 -6.81
CA ARG A 32 0.11 18.93 -7.03
C ARG A 32 0.57 17.98 -5.92
N THR A 33 -0.31 17.64 -4.98
CA THR A 33 0.01 16.71 -3.90
C THR A 33 0.28 15.33 -4.52
N PRO A 34 1.47 14.72 -4.28
CA PRO A 34 1.78 13.38 -4.76
C PRO A 34 0.76 12.37 -4.25
N TYR A 35 0.34 11.43 -5.09
CA TYR A 35 -0.72 10.48 -4.75
C TYR A 35 -0.33 9.54 -3.60
N ILE A 36 0.96 9.21 -3.47
CA ILE A 36 1.48 8.40 -2.37
C ILE A 36 1.14 8.98 -0.98
N ALA A 37 0.95 10.30 -0.86
CA ALA A 37 0.53 10.90 0.41
C ALA A 37 -0.88 10.44 0.85
N HIS A 38 -1.79 10.20 -0.10
CA HIS A 38 -3.12 9.63 0.18
C HIS A 38 -3.00 8.18 0.65
N LEU A 39 -2.24 7.36 -0.06
CA LEU A 39 -2.03 5.94 0.29
C LEU A 39 -1.42 5.79 1.69
N LEU A 40 -0.41 6.61 2.01
CA LEU A 40 0.21 6.64 3.34
C LEU A 40 -0.76 7.09 4.44
N ALA A 41 -1.61 8.09 4.18
CA ALA A 41 -2.58 8.56 5.15
C ALA A 41 -3.63 7.47 5.49
N VAL A 42 -4.14 6.75 4.48
CA VAL A 42 -5.07 5.63 4.69
C VAL A 42 -4.38 4.47 5.42
N THR A 43 -3.14 4.16 5.05
CA THR A 43 -2.36 3.09 5.69
C THR A 43 -2.11 3.38 7.17
N ALA A 44 -1.81 4.64 7.52
CA ALA A 44 -1.66 5.07 8.91
C ALA A 44 -2.95 4.84 9.72
N LEU A 45 -4.11 5.21 9.17
CA LEU A 45 -5.40 4.99 9.83
C LEU A 45 -5.69 3.50 10.09
N VAL A 46 -5.34 2.62 9.16
CA VAL A 46 -5.51 1.17 9.33
C VAL A 46 -4.61 0.65 10.46
N LEU A 47 -3.33 1.02 10.46
CA LEU A 47 -2.38 0.60 11.49
C LEU A 47 -2.75 1.15 12.88
N GLU A 48 -3.16 2.43 12.97
CA GLU A 48 -3.63 3.04 14.22
C GLU A 48 -4.95 2.41 14.71
N GLY A 49 -5.76 1.90 13.79
CA GLY A 49 -6.97 1.15 14.08
C GLY A 49 -6.74 -0.28 14.57
N GLY A 50 -5.48 -0.71 14.68
CA GLY A 50 -5.11 -2.07 15.09
C GLY A 50 -5.18 -3.11 13.95
N GLY A 51 -5.20 -2.65 12.70
CA GLY A 51 -5.17 -3.52 11.54
C GLY A 51 -3.87 -4.32 11.44
N ASP A 52 -3.96 -5.50 10.84
CA ASP A 52 -2.81 -6.38 10.65
C ASP A 52 -1.95 -6.02 9.42
N GLU A 53 -0.90 -6.81 9.18
CA GLU A 53 0.01 -6.58 8.05
C GLU A 53 -0.70 -6.68 6.69
N ASP A 54 -1.62 -7.63 6.51
CA ASP A 54 -2.30 -7.82 5.23
C ASP A 54 -3.27 -6.66 4.98
N GLU A 55 -3.94 -6.17 6.03
CA GLU A 55 -4.76 -4.96 5.97
C GLU A 55 -3.92 -3.72 5.65
N ALA A 56 -2.70 -3.59 6.21
CA ALA A 56 -1.78 -2.51 5.90
C ALA A 56 -1.26 -2.57 4.45
N ILE A 57 -0.95 -3.77 3.95
CA ILE A 57 -0.57 -4.01 2.55
C ILE A 57 -1.74 -3.67 1.60
N ALA A 58 -2.95 -4.10 1.94
CA ALA A 58 -4.14 -3.76 1.18
C ALA A 58 -4.38 -2.25 1.16
N ALA A 59 -4.19 -1.57 2.29
CA ALA A 59 -4.37 -0.12 2.41
C ALA A 59 -3.39 0.66 1.52
N VAL A 60 -2.10 0.30 1.52
CA VAL A 60 -1.11 1.00 0.70
C VAL A 60 -1.27 0.72 -0.80
N LEU A 61 -1.95 -0.37 -1.17
CA LEU A 61 -2.18 -0.78 -2.57
C LEU A 61 -3.61 -0.57 -3.07
N HIS A 62 -4.53 -0.02 -2.27
CA HIS A 62 -5.97 -0.10 -2.55
C HIS A 62 -6.38 0.48 -3.91
N ASP A 63 -5.72 1.56 -4.36
CA ASP A 63 -6.00 2.21 -5.63
C ASP A 63 -5.14 1.69 -6.80
N ALA A 64 -4.18 0.79 -6.55
CA ALA A 64 -3.24 0.34 -7.58
C ALA A 64 -3.94 -0.37 -8.76
N VAL A 65 -5.01 -1.13 -8.48
CA VAL A 65 -5.78 -1.79 -9.54
C VAL A 65 -6.56 -0.78 -10.37
N GLU A 66 -7.20 0.20 -9.73
CA GLU A 66 -8.02 1.20 -10.42
C GLU A 66 -7.16 2.14 -11.28
N ASP A 67 -6.06 2.64 -10.71
CA ASP A 67 -5.30 3.74 -11.31
C ASP A 67 -4.05 3.29 -12.07
N GLN A 68 -3.52 2.09 -11.79
CA GLN A 68 -2.15 1.71 -12.20
C GLN A 68 -2.06 0.37 -12.93
N GLY A 69 -3.07 0.01 -13.74
CA GLY A 69 -2.95 -1.09 -14.71
C GLY A 69 -4.00 -2.20 -14.63
N GLY A 70 -5.06 -2.04 -13.83
CA GLY A 70 -6.25 -2.90 -13.89
C GLY A 70 -5.92 -4.37 -13.62
N ALA A 71 -6.40 -5.25 -14.51
CA ALA A 71 -6.24 -6.69 -14.39
C ALA A 71 -4.78 -7.15 -14.27
N ARG A 72 -3.84 -6.46 -14.93
CA ARG A 72 -2.40 -6.77 -14.83
C ARG A 72 -1.90 -6.52 -13.41
N THR A 73 -2.24 -5.37 -12.84
CA THR A 73 -1.81 -4.99 -11.48
C THR A 73 -2.45 -5.90 -10.44
N ARG A 74 -3.73 -6.27 -10.64
CA ARG A 74 -4.39 -7.29 -9.81
C ARG A 74 -3.63 -8.61 -9.81
N ALA A 75 -3.20 -9.11 -10.98
CA ALA A 75 -2.44 -10.35 -11.06
C ALA A 75 -1.10 -10.26 -10.29
N GLN A 76 -0.42 -9.11 -10.36
CA GLN A 76 0.81 -8.87 -9.62
C GLN A 76 0.60 -8.76 -8.11
N ILE A 77 -0.52 -8.19 -7.66
CA ILE A 77 -0.89 -8.17 -6.22
C ILE A 77 -1.02 -9.60 -5.70
N VAL A 78 -1.80 -10.43 -6.40
CA VAL A 78 -2.01 -11.84 -6.02
C VAL A 78 -0.69 -12.61 -5.99
N GLU A 79 0.17 -12.42 -7.01
CA GLU A 79 1.48 -13.10 -7.07
C GLU A 79 2.42 -12.68 -5.94
N ARG A 80 2.44 -11.40 -5.57
CA ARG A 80 3.43 -10.85 -4.62
C ARG A 80 2.98 -10.92 -3.16
N PHE A 81 1.68 -10.81 -2.90
CA PHE A 81 1.16 -10.58 -1.55
C PHE A 81 0.09 -11.57 -1.10
N GLY A 82 -0.49 -12.38 -2.01
CA GLY A 82 -1.54 -13.35 -1.71
C GLY A 82 -2.86 -13.00 -2.37
#